data_AF-A0A091AGR7-F1
#
_entry.id   AF-A0A091AGR7-F1
#
_cell.length_a   1.000
_cell.length_b   1.000
_cell.length_c   1.000
_cell.angle_alpha   90.00
_cell.angle_beta   90.00
_cell.angle_gamma   90.00
#
_symmetry.space_group_name_H-M   'P 1'
#
loop_
_entity.id
_entity.type
_entity.pdbx_description
1 polymer ?
#
loop_
_entity_poly.entity_id
_entity_poly.type
_entity_poly.pdbx_seq_one_letter_code
_entity_poly.pdbx_strand_id
1 'polypeptide(L)' 'MPILQVRDLPEDVYVQLNYLAEKEHRSMAQETIVILKEGIVSRLGNKERRKKLLETANVIDIDGSTLPDPVDLIRKDRDR' A
#
# COMPACT_ATOMS: atom_id res chain seq x y z
N MET A 1 26.31 11.58 11.34
CA MET A 1 25.02 10.90 11.13
C MET A 1 24.18 11.77 10.21
N PRO A 2 23.55 11.22 9.16
CA PRO A 2 22.66 12.01 8.31
C PRO A 2 21.46 12.50 9.12
N ILE A 3 21.08 13.77 8.92
CA ILE A 3 19.93 14.39 9.57
C ILE A 3 18.86 14.57 8.49
N LEU A 4 17.64 14.13 8.80
CA LEU A 4 16.46 14.39 7.97
C LEU A 4 15.64 15.49 8.65
N GLN A 5 15.46 16.61 7.96
CA GLN A 5 14.58 17.69 8.39
C GLN A 5 13.36 17.74 7.48
N VAL A 6 12.16 17.66 8.07
CA VAL A 6 10.90 17.84 7.36
C VAL A 6 10.43 19.28 7.61
N ARG A 7 10.18 20.03 6.54
CA ARG A 7 9.62 21.39 6.62
C ARG A 7 8.10 21.32 6.47
N ASP A 8 7.41 22.27 7.12
CA ASP A 8 5.96 22.43 7.03
C ASP A 8 5.20 21.13 7.33
N LEU A 9 5.63 20.42 8.39
CA LEU A 9 5.00 19.18 8.82
C LEU A 9 3.54 19.48 9.24
N PRO A 10 2.55 18.80 8.65
CA PRO A 10 1.16 18.97 9.06
C PRO A 10 0.96 18.66 10.54
N GLU A 11 0.16 19.49 11.22
CA GLU A 11 -0.07 19.40 12.66
C GLU A 11 -0.70 18.05 13.06
N ASP A 12 -1.63 17.56 12.25
CA ASP A 12 -2.28 16.26 12.44
C ASP A 12 -1.28 15.11 12.42
N VAL A 13 -0.26 15.17 11.56
CA VAL A 13 0.81 14.17 11.48
C VAL A 13 1.72 14.27 12.69
N TYR A 14 2.08 15.48 13.11
CA TYR A 14 2.89 15.70 14.31
C TYR A 14 2.21 15.12 15.57
N VAL A 15 0.93 15.42 15.76
CA VAL A 15 0.14 14.93 16.91
C VAL A 15 0.07 13.40 16.93
N GLN A 16 -0.16 12.78 15.77
CA GLN A 16 -0.20 11.31 15.66
C GLN A 16 1.17 10.69 15.97
N LEU A 17 2.27 11.27 15.47
CA LEU A 17 3.62 10.81 15.79
C LEU A 17 3.93 10.92 17.28
N ASN A 18 3.55 12.03 17.92
CA ASN A 18 3.76 12.21 19.36
C ASN A 18 2.99 11.16 20.17
N TYR A 19 1.71 10.95 19.84
CA TYR A 19 0.86 9.96 20.49
C TYR A 19 1.45 8.54 20.39
N LEU A 20 1.91 8.14 19.20
CA LEU A 20 2.53 6.82 18.99
C LEU A 20 3.85 6.70 19.77
N ALA A 21 4.68 7.75 19.79
CA ALA A 21 5.93 7.75 20.53
C ALA A 21 5.69 7.57 22.04
N GLU A 22 4.71 8.27 22.61
CA GLU A 22 4.32 8.12 24.02
C GLU A 22 3.79 6.72 24.32
N LYS A 23 2.90 6.20 23.46
CA LYS A 23 2.30 4.87 23.60
C LYS A 23 3.34 3.75 23.57
N GLU A 24 4.33 3.86 22.70
CA GLU A 24 5.39 2.87 22.54
C GLU A 24 6.59 3.10 23.48
N HIS A 25 6.50 4.10 24.36
CA HIS A 25 7.57 4.51 25.28
C HIS A 25 8.91 4.80 24.57
N ARG A 26 8.83 5.48 23.43
CA ARG A 26 9.97 5.84 22.58
C ARG A 26 10.11 7.36 22.48
N SER A 27 11.31 7.81 22.13
CA SER A 27 11.49 9.20 21.71
C SER A 27 10.85 9.42 20.33
N MET A 28 10.42 10.67 20.07
CA MET A 28 9.88 11.08 18.76
C MET A 28 10.78 10.68 17.59
N ALA A 29 12.10 10.83 17.75
CA ALA A 29 13.07 10.46 16.72
C ALA A 29 13.09 8.95 16.45
N GLN A 30 13.04 8.13 17.51
CA GLN A 30 12.99 6.67 17.38
C GLN A 30 11.70 6.23 16.70
N GLU A 31 10.54 6.75 17.12
CA GLU A 31 9.26 6.39 16.54
C GLU A 31 9.17 6.82 15.06
N THR A 32 9.68 8.00 14.73
CA THR A 32 9.79 8.46 13.34
C THR A 32 10.61 7.48 12.49
N ILE A 33 11.73 6.97 13.02
CA ILE A 33 12.56 5.98 12.30
C ILE A 33 11.79 4.67 12.09
N VAL A 34 11.03 4.22 13.08
CA VAL A 34 10.22 2.99 12.98
C VAL A 34 9.17 3.13 11.88
N ILE A 35 8.36 4.20 11.93
CA ILE A 35 7.31 4.44 10.93
C ILE A 35 7.90 4.61 9.53
N LEU A 36 9.03 5.30 9.39
CA LEU A 36 9.70 5.43 8.09
C LEU A 36 10.15 4.06 7.54
N LYS A 37 10.72 3.19 8.38
CA LYS A 37 11.12 1.83 7.97
C LYS A 37 9.92 1.00 7.54
N GLU A 38 8.85 1.01 8.34
CA GLU A 38 7.61 0.29 8.03
C GLU A 38 6.97 0.81 6.73
N GLY A 39 6.95 2.13 6.53
CA GLY A 39 6.46 2.75 5.31
C GLY A 39 7.27 2.36 4.07
N ILE A 40 8.60 2.30 4.18
CA ILE A 40 9.49 1.85 3.09
C ILE A 40 9.23 0.38 2.78
N VAL A 41 9.19 -0.49 3.79
CA VAL A 41 8.92 -1.93 3.62
C VAL A 41 7.56 -2.16 3.00
N SER A 42 6.52 -1.44 3.46
CA SER A 42 5.18 -1.52 2.89
C SER A 42 5.17 -1.10 1.41
N ARG A 43 5.82 0.02 1.05
CA ARG A 43 5.86 0.49 -0.35
C ARG A 43 6.65 -0.43 -1.27
N LEU A 44 7.81 -0.91 -0.82
CA LEU A 44 8.65 -1.82 -1.61
C LEU A 44 8.06 -3.23 -1.68
N GLY A 45 7.60 -3.77 -0.55
CA GLY A 45 6.99 -5.08 -0.44
C GLY A 45 5.68 -5.19 -1.21
N ASN A 46 4.83 -4.16 -1.21
CA ASN A 46 3.60 -4.18 -2.00
C ASN A 46 3.86 -4.13 -3.50
N LYS A 47 4.90 -3.43 -3.95
CA LYS A 47 5.28 -3.40 -5.37
C LYS A 47 5.76 -4.76 -5.84
N GLU A 48 6.66 -5.40 -5.11
CA GLU A 48 7.18 -6.72 -5.44
C GLU A 48 6.12 -7.82 -5.28
N ARG A 49 5.29 -7.76 -4.24
CA ARG A 49 4.14 -8.66 -4.06
C ARG A 49 3.15 -8.54 -5.21
N ARG A 50 2.79 -7.32 -5.62
CA ARG A 50 1.90 -7.08 -6.77
C ARG A 50 2.52 -7.59 -8.06
N LYS A 51 3.82 -7.35 -8.30
CA LYS A 51 4.54 -7.87 -9.46
C LYS A 51 4.49 -9.39 -9.50
N LYS A 52 4.80 -10.05 -8.38
CA LYS A 52 4.74 -11.51 -8.25
C LYS A 52 3.34 -12.06 -8.47
N LEU A 53 2.30 -11.39 -7.96
CA LEU A 53 0.90 -11.77 -8.21
C LEU A 53 0.53 -11.67 -9.70
N LEU A 54 0.95 -10.61 -10.39
CA LEU A 54 0.72 -10.45 -11.84
C LEU A 54 1.50 -11.49 -12.66
N GLU A 55 2.74 -11.77 -12.29
CA GLU A 55 3.52 -12.86 -12.89
C GLU A 55 2.85 -14.21 -12.69
N THR A 56 2.30 -14.48 -11.49
CA THR A 56 1.56 -15.71 -11.19
C THR A 56 0.23 -15.76 -11.95
N ALA A 57 -0.46 -14.63 -12.10
CA ALA A 57 -1.70 -14.57 -12.88
C ALA A 57 -1.45 -14.83 -14.37
N ASN A 58 -0.33 -14.36 -14.92
CA ASN A 58 0.11 -14.70 -16.29
C ASN A 58 0.49 -16.19 -16.47
N VAL A 59 0.67 -16.97 -15.40
CA VAL A 59 0.85 -18.44 -15.49
C VAL A 59 -0.46 -19.12 -15.87
N ILE A 60 -1.60 -18.49 -15.54
CA ILE A 60 -2.90 -18.96 -15.99
C ILE A 60 -3.03 -18.48 -17.44
N ASP A 61 -2.64 -19.33 -18.38
CA ASP A 61 -2.68 -19.12 -19.84
C ASP A 61 -4.14 -19.02 -20.34
N ILE A 62 -4.89 -18.07 -19.78
CA ILE A 62 -6.25 -17.75 -20.18
C ILE A 62 -6.13 -16.68 -21.25
N ASP A 63 -6.42 -17.08 -22.47
CA ASP A 63 -6.59 -16.14 -23.57
C ASP A 63 -7.86 -15.32 -23.33
N GLY A 64 -7.68 -14.12 -22.78
CA GLY A 64 -8.75 -13.18 -22.47
C GLY A 64 -9.56 -12.74 -23.70
N SER A 65 -9.07 -12.99 -24.92
CA SER A 65 -9.83 -12.75 -26.16
C SER A 65 -10.99 -13.74 -26.37
N THR A 66 -10.95 -14.89 -25.69
CA THR A 66 -12.01 -15.91 -25.73
C THR A 66 -13.10 -15.67 -24.68
N LEU A 67 -12.90 -14.73 -23.76
CA LEU A 67 -13.90 -14.39 -22.75
C LEU A 67 -14.97 -13.46 -23.35
N PRO A 68 -16.26 -13.71 -23.03
CA PRO A 68 -17.34 -12.85 -23.49
C PRO A 68 -17.22 -11.43 -22.90
N ASP A 69 -17.73 -10.44 -23.64
CA ASP A 69 -17.74 -9.05 -23.18
C ASP A 69 -18.45 -8.96 -21.82
N PRO A 70 -17.81 -8.38 -20.79
CA PRO A 70 -18.45 -8.17 -19.49
C PRO A 70 -19.80 -7.44 -19.58
N VAL A 71 -20.01 -6.59 -20.58
CA VAL A 71 -21.31 -5.93 -20.81
C VAL A 71 -22.41 -6.93 -21.17
N ASP A 72 -22.09 -7.97 -21.93
CA ASP A 72 -23.04 -9.02 -22.31
C ASP A 72 -23.41 -9.92 -21.13
N LEU A 73 -22.49 -10.10 -20.17
CA LEU A 73 -22.75 -10.86 -18.95
C LEU A 73 -23.73 -10.15 -18.02
N ILE A 74 -23.63 -8.83 -17.89
CA ILE A 74 -24.54 -8.01 -17.05
C ILE A 74 -25.95 -7.96 -17.66
N ARG A 75 -26.07 -7.90 -19.00
CA ARG A 75 -27.37 -7.81 -19.67
C ARG A 75 -28.19 -9.10 -19.54
N LYS A 76 -27.56 -10.27 -19.60
CA LYS A 76 -28.24 -11.57 -19.46
C LYS A 76 -28.94 -11.78 -18.11
N ASP A 77 -28.48 -11.10 -17.06
CA ASP A 77 -29.04 -11.22 -15.71
C ASP A 77 -30.28 -10.32 -15.52
N ARG A 78 -30.51 -9.35 -16.42
CA ARG A 78 -31.63 -8.41 -16.35
C ARG A 78 -32.89 -8.90 -17.08
N ASP A 79 -32.75 -9.87 -17.97
CA ASP A 79 -33.86 -10.44 -18.75
C ASP A 79 -34.41 -11.75 -18.12
N ARG A 80 -34.09 -12.02 -16.84
CA ARG A 80 -34.47 -13.22 -16.10
C ARG A 80 -35.44 -12.92 -14.96
#